data_AF-A0A9N8VH20-F1
#
_entry.id   AF-A0A9N8VH20-F1
#
_cell.length_a   1.000
_cell.length_b   1.000
_cell.length_c   1.000
_cell.angle_alpha   90.00
_cell.angle_beta   90.00
_cell.angle_gamma   90.00
#
_symmetry.space_group_name_H-M   'P 1'
#
loop_
_entity.id
_entity.type
_entity.pdbx_description
1 polymer ?
#
loop_
_entity_poly.entity_id
_entity_poly.type
_entity_poly.pdbx_seq_one_letter_code
_entity_poly.pdbx_strand_id
1 'polypeptide(L)'
;MKLDKQALHDPDNGYWCRVCEDCFKSRDGYFDTEGVIRSHTSTFIKSRTKGIERAHLEGNRLEKRLEKLAKAYTDPIKPANNTQGGLTPPLTLKHRRREQLIVKWEDDASVTNCPLCRTSFGKITNRKHHCRLCGRVVCEKCSSKISLNLNNSYSETTEQDTIGEIRSSQEIVNQTHADYQLAARTRKELLENFAQFDKISKKINSLSAKTESEKQEIVEDLRQQLIVLLEQEEIVQGYIHVATRKRKFDDVKTLKTSLDELRLEIDKKKKELGDL
;
A
#
# COMPACT_ATOMS: atom_id res chain seq x y z
N MET A 1 12.24 -38.09 -14.99
CA MET A 1 12.50 -36.94 -15.89
C MET A 1 11.74 -37.19 -17.18
N LYS A 2 11.19 -36.16 -17.84
CA LYS A 2 10.60 -36.35 -19.17
C LYS A 2 11.68 -36.30 -20.24
N LEU A 3 11.73 -37.31 -21.10
CA LEU A 3 12.69 -37.42 -22.20
C LEU A 3 11.97 -37.58 -23.55
N ASP A 4 12.55 -37.00 -24.60
CA ASP A 4 12.09 -37.20 -25.97
C ASP A 4 12.58 -38.54 -26.55
N LYS A 5 12.34 -38.77 -27.85
CA LYS A 5 12.78 -40.00 -28.54
C LYS A 5 14.31 -40.11 -28.70
N GLN A 6 15.04 -39.02 -28.50
CA GLN A 6 16.50 -38.95 -28.57
C GLN A 6 17.15 -39.01 -27.18
N ALA A 7 16.35 -39.24 -26.12
CA ALA A 7 16.78 -39.22 -24.72
C ALA A 7 17.26 -37.84 -24.21
N LEU A 8 16.81 -36.75 -24.84
CA LEU A 8 17.04 -35.37 -24.41
C LEU A 8 15.92 -34.89 -23.49
N HIS A 9 16.21 -33.91 -22.61
CA HIS A 9 15.21 -33.32 -21.73
C HIS A 9 14.11 -32.60 -22.51
N ASP A 10 12.86 -33.01 -22.33
CA ASP A 10 11.70 -32.35 -22.93
C ASP A 10 10.54 -32.31 -21.91
N PRO A 11 10.36 -31.20 -21.16
CA PRO A 11 9.34 -31.09 -20.12
C PRO A 11 7.90 -31.06 -20.67
N ASP A 12 7.71 -30.65 -21.93
CA ASP A 12 6.39 -30.44 -22.51
C ASP A 12 5.88 -31.71 -23.20
N ASN A 13 6.66 -32.25 -24.14
CA ASN A 13 6.23 -33.35 -25.02
C ASN A 13 6.90 -34.70 -24.72
N GLY A 14 7.84 -34.75 -23.77
CA GLY A 14 8.57 -35.97 -23.41
C GLY A 14 7.77 -36.98 -22.58
N TYR A 15 8.31 -38.21 -22.52
CA TYR A 15 7.77 -39.33 -21.72
C TYR A 15 8.51 -39.46 -20.39
N TRP A 16 7.79 -39.83 -19.33
CA TRP A 16 8.38 -40.03 -18.01
C TRP A 16 9.30 -41.25 -17.97
N CYS A 17 10.60 -40.99 -17.80
CA CYS A 17 11.65 -42.00 -17.72
C CYS A 17 12.37 -41.93 -16.36
N ARG A 18 12.87 -43.09 -15.90
CA ARG A 18 13.88 -43.14 -14.83
C ARG A 18 15.24 -42.83 -15.43
N VAL A 19 16.00 -41.99 -14.74
CA VAL A 19 17.35 -41.57 -15.13
C VAL A 19 18.26 -41.66 -13.91
N CYS A 20 19.58 -41.73 -14.12
CA CYS A 20 20.53 -41.60 -13.03
C CYS A 20 20.52 -40.18 -12.45
N GLU A 21 21.18 -40.00 -11.31
CA GLU A 21 21.27 -38.70 -10.63
C GLU A 21 21.95 -37.63 -11.48
N ASP A 22 23.04 -37.99 -12.18
CA ASP A 22 23.78 -37.05 -13.02
C ASP A 22 22.91 -36.51 -14.16
N CYS A 23 22.20 -37.39 -14.88
CA CYS A 23 21.27 -36.97 -15.93
C CYS A 23 20.11 -36.12 -15.42
N PHE A 24 19.66 -36.35 -14.17
CA PHE A 24 18.60 -35.53 -13.57
C PHE A 24 19.10 -34.13 -13.20
N LYS A 25 20.34 -34.01 -12.71
CA LYS A 25 20.95 -32.74 -12.30
C LYS A 25 21.52 -31.92 -13.45
N SER A 26 21.97 -32.58 -14.51
CA SER A 26 22.55 -31.92 -15.68
C SER A 26 21.50 -31.40 -16.67
N ARG A 27 20.21 -31.59 -16.40
CA ARG A 27 19.15 -31.08 -17.28
C ARG A 27 19.08 -29.56 -17.23
N ASP A 28 18.71 -28.97 -18.35
CA ASP A 28 18.39 -27.54 -18.40
C ASP A 28 17.24 -27.22 -17.42
N GLY A 29 17.44 -26.15 -16.65
CA GLY A 29 16.52 -25.70 -15.61
C GLY A 29 16.56 -26.49 -14.29
N TYR A 30 17.50 -27.42 -14.08
CA TYR A 30 17.66 -28.05 -12.75
C TYR A 30 17.98 -27.04 -11.64
N PHE A 31 18.79 -26.03 -11.96
CA PHE A 31 19.13 -24.92 -11.06
C PHE A 31 18.18 -23.72 -11.17
N ASP A 32 17.13 -23.81 -11.99
CA ASP A 32 16.13 -22.76 -12.06
C ASP A 32 15.34 -22.77 -10.75
N THR A 33 15.67 -21.81 -9.90
CA THR A 33 14.92 -21.49 -8.68
C THR A 33 13.71 -20.60 -8.97
N GLU A 34 13.53 -20.22 -10.24
CA GLU A 34 12.39 -19.51 -10.83
C GLU A 34 11.15 -20.43 -10.89
N GLY A 35 10.71 -20.90 -9.72
CA GLY A 35 9.38 -21.48 -9.58
C GLY A 35 8.29 -20.42 -9.75
N VAL A 36 7.02 -20.83 -9.77
CA VAL A 36 5.90 -19.88 -9.80
C VAL A 36 5.90 -19.05 -8.51
N ILE A 37 6.34 -17.79 -8.58
CA ILE A 37 6.28 -16.83 -7.47
C ILE A 37 4.98 -16.03 -7.56
N ARG A 38 4.21 -16.01 -6.46
CA ARG A 38 3.06 -15.11 -6.31
C ARG A 38 3.34 -14.07 -5.23
N SER A 39 3.50 -12.82 -5.64
CA SER A 39 3.71 -11.71 -4.71
C SER A 39 2.41 -11.35 -3.98
N HIS A 40 2.44 -11.41 -2.65
CA HIS A 40 1.36 -10.93 -1.77
C HIS A 40 1.63 -9.54 -1.18
N THR A 41 2.73 -8.88 -1.59
CA THR A 41 3.19 -7.60 -1.04
C THR A 41 2.11 -6.51 -1.09
N SER A 42 1.37 -6.41 -2.20
CA SER A 42 0.30 -5.42 -2.35
C SER A 42 -0.85 -5.63 -1.34
N THR A 43 -1.19 -6.88 -1.02
CA THR A 43 -2.22 -7.23 -0.04
C THR A 43 -1.76 -6.94 1.39
N PHE A 44 -0.49 -7.25 1.68
CA PHE A 44 0.15 -6.91 2.95
C PHE A 44 0.16 -5.39 3.19
N ILE A 45 0.63 -4.61 2.21
CA ILE A 45 0.68 -3.14 2.30
C ILE A 45 -0.73 -2.59 2.55
N LYS A 46 -1.73 -2.97 1.74
CA LYS A 46 -3.12 -2.51 1.91
C LYS A 46 -3.68 -2.80 3.30
N SER A 47 -3.45 -4.01 3.82
CA SER A 47 -3.93 -4.41 5.14
C SER A 47 -3.26 -3.61 6.25
N ARG A 48 -1.95 -3.40 6.13
CA ARG A 48 -1.14 -2.73 7.14
C ARG A 48 -1.34 -1.21 7.14
N THR A 49 -1.48 -0.57 5.99
CA THR A 49 -1.75 0.88 5.87
C THR A 49 -3.02 1.27 6.63
N LYS A 50 -4.10 0.50 6.49
CA LYS A 50 -5.36 0.72 7.23
C LYS A 50 -5.14 0.74 8.75
N GLY A 51 -4.29 -0.15 9.26
CA GLY A 51 -3.94 -0.21 10.67
C GLY A 51 -3.15 1.02 11.13
N ILE A 52 -2.17 1.46 10.34
CA ILE A 52 -1.38 2.66 10.64
C ILE A 52 -2.23 3.92 10.60
N GLU A 53 -3.08 4.08 9.58
CA GLU A 53 -3.99 5.22 9.46
C GLU A 53 -4.93 5.32 10.66
N ARG A 54 -5.51 4.19 11.09
CA ARG A 54 -6.36 4.14 12.29
C ARG A 54 -5.60 4.59 13.53
N ALA A 55 -4.41 4.02 13.76
CA ALA A 55 -3.59 4.38 14.93
C ALA A 55 -3.17 5.86 14.91
N HIS A 56 -2.86 6.41 13.73
CA HIS A 56 -2.51 7.82 13.57
C HIS A 56 -3.70 8.74 13.85
N LEU A 57 -4.89 8.43 13.33
CA LEU A 57 -6.11 9.19 13.62
C LEU A 57 -6.46 9.16 15.11
N GLU A 58 -6.32 8.00 15.76
CA GLU A 58 -6.51 7.87 17.20
C GLU A 58 -5.48 8.71 17.98
N GLY A 59 -4.19 8.65 17.60
CA GLY A 59 -3.14 9.48 18.20
C GLY A 59 -3.45 10.97 18.12
N ASN A 60 -3.77 11.48 16.93
CA ASN A 60 -4.15 12.89 16.73
C ASN A 60 -5.39 13.29 17.52
N ARG A 61 -6.35 12.37 17.69
CA ARG A 61 -7.54 12.61 18.50
C ARG A 61 -7.20 12.71 19.98
N LEU A 62 -6.29 11.87 20.48
CA LEU A 62 -5.84 11.90 21.88
C LEU A 62 -5.02 13.16 22.17
N GLU A 63 -4.14 13.57 21.26
CA GLU A 63 -3.35 14.79 21.37
C GLU A 63 -4.24 16.04 21.45
N LYS A 64 -5.19 16.19 20.51
CA LYS A 64 -6.16 17.30 20.55
C LYS A 64 -7.02 17.33 21.82
N ARG A 65 -7.29 16.16 22.43
CA ARG A 65 -8.02 16.09 23.70
C ARG A 65 -7.13 16.48 24.88
N LEU A 66 -5.88 16.05 24.88
CA LEU A 66 -4.90 16.46 25.90
C LEU A 66 -4.74 17.98 25.90
N GLU A 67 -4.62 18.60 24.72
CA GLU A 67 -4.55 20.05 24.57
C GLU A 67 -5.79 20.76 25.14
N LYS A 68 -7.00 20.25 24.83
CA LYS A 68 -8.26 20.79 25.38
C LYS A 68 -8.35 20.63 26.89
N LEU A 69 -7.83 19.53 27.45
CA LEU A 69 -7.78 19.31 28.90
C LEU A 69 -6.82 20.30 29.56
N ALA A 70 -5.62 20.49 29.00
CA ALA A 70 -4.67 21.48 29.49
C ALA A 70 -5.28 22.89 29.51
N LYS A 71 -5.91 23.32 28.41
CA LYS A 71 -6.64 24.60 28.33
C LYS A 71 -7.76 24.72 29.38
N ALA A 72 -8.55 23.66 29.55
CA ALA A 72 -9.60 23.65 30.56
C ALA A 72 -9.07 23.76 31.99
N TYR A 73 -7.81 23.40 32.25
CA TYR A 73 -7.18 23.54 33.57
C TYR A 73 -6.55 24.91 33.77
N THR A 74 -6.06 25.56 32.71
CA THR A 74 -5.53 26.93 32.75
C THR A 74 -6.62 27.99 32.81
N ASP A 75 -7.81 27.71 32.25
CA ASP A 75 -8.90 28.68 32.21
C ASP A 75 -9.37 29.03 33.64
N PRO A 76 -9.24 30.31 34.06
CA PRO A 76 -9.65 30.73 35.39
C PRO A 76 -11.15 30.46 35.55
N ILE A 77 -11.50 29.75 36.62
CA ILE A 77 -12.89 29.49 36.96
C ILE A 77 -13.50 30.83 37.37
N LYS A 78 -14.15 31.52 36.42
CA LYS A 78 -14.90 32.74 36.71
C LYS A 78 -15.91 32.41 37.81
N PRO A 79 -15.91 33.13 38.95
CA PRO A 79 -16.98 32.97 39.93
C PRO A 79 -18.28 33.31 39.21
N ALA A 80 -19.29 32.44 39.33
CA ALA A 80 -20.60 32.72 38.77
C ALA A 80 -21.12 33.99 39.45
N ASN A 81 -21.26 35.08 38.70
CA ASN A 81 -21.88 36.28 39.20
C ASN A 81 -23.34 35.95 39.50
N ASN A 82 -23.72 36.07 40.77
CA ASN A 82 -25.07 36.15 41.27
C ASN A 82 -25.91 34.84 41.23
N THR A 83 -25.75 34.01 42.26
CA THR A 83 -26.86 33.20 42.80
C THR A 83 -26.78 33.24 44.33
N GLN A 84 -27.78 33.85 44.93
CA GLN A 84 -27.96 33.94 46.37
C GLN A 84 -28.01 32.52 46.97
N GLY A 85 -27.16 32.24 47.98
CA GLY A 85 -27.42 31.22 48.99
C GLY A 85 -27.00 29.76 48.73
N GLY A 86 -26.13 29.46 47.75
CA GLY A 86 -25.67 28.08 47.49
C GLY A 86 -24.19 27.83 47.85
N LEU A 87 -23.88 26.68 48.49
CA LEU A 87 -22.51 26.19 48.69
C LEU A 87 -21.80 26.05 47.33
N THR A 88 -20.61 26.64 47.19
CA THR A 88 -19.84 26.52 45.94
C THR A 88 -19.32 25.08 45.78
N PRO A 89 -19.46 24.45 44.59
CA PRO A 89 -18.96 23.09 44.39
C PRO A 89 -17.43 23.02 44.53
N PRO A 90 -16.88 21.94 45.13
CA PRO A 90 -15.45 21.72 45.19
C PRO A 90 -14.79 21.80 43.81
N LEU A 91 -13.56 22.33 43.74
CA LEU A 91 -12.80 22.50 42.49
C LEU A 91 -12.68 21.20 41.67
N THR A 92 -12.58 20.05 42.35
CA THR A 92 -12.57 18.71 41.75
C THR A 92 -13.85 18.38 40.98
N LEU A 93 -15.00 18.88 41.43
CA LEU A 93 -16.30 18.69 40.76
C LEU A 93 -16.41 19.58 39.52
N LYS A 94 -15.84 20.79 39.56
CA LYS A 94 -15.79 21.71 38.41
C LYS A 94 -14.89 21.20 37.29
N HIS A 95 -13.72 20.64 37.63
CA HIS A 95 -12.86 19.96 36.65
C HIS A 95 -13.57 18.79 35.98
N ARG A 96 -14.22 17.92 36.76
CA ARG A 96 -14.97 16.78 36.21
C ARG A 96 -15.98 17.17 35.12
N ARG A 97 -16.75 18.25 35.31
CA ARG A 97 -17.71 18.71 34.29
C ARG A 97 -17.01 19.16 33.01
N ARG A 98 -15.92 19.94 33.14
CA ARG A 98 -15.13 20.40 31.97
C ARG A 98 -14.51 19.22 31.23
N GLU A 99 -13.97 18.24 31.95
CA GLU A 99 -13.41 17.00 31.37
C GLU A 99 -14.46 16.22 30.55
N GLN A 100 -15.69 16.08 31.06
CA GLN A 100 -16.78 15.37 30.38
C GLN A 100 -17.28 16.06 29.10
N LEU A 101 -17.11 17.38 28.98
CA LEU A 101 -17.40 18.12 27.75
C LEU A 101 -16.35 17.86 26.65
N ILE A 102 -15.13 17.49 27.03
CA ILE A 102 -14.04 17.21 26.08
C ILE A 102 -14.15 15.79 25.52
N VAL A 103 -14.52 14.83 26.37
CA VAL A 103 -14.78 13.45 25.96
C VAL A 103 -15.95 12.87 26.73
N LYS A 104 -16.89 12.25 26.00
CA LYS A 104 -17.99 11.51 26.61
C LYS A 104 -17.42 10.32 27.39
N TRP A 105 -17.70 10.29 28.69
CA TRP A 105 -17.32 9.17 29.53
C TRP A 105 -18.30 8.02 29.35
N GLU A 106 -17.76 6.82 29.37
CA GLU A 106 -18.52 5.58 29.35
C GLU A 106 -19.31 5.46 30.66
N ASP A 107 -20.53 4.93 30.56
CA ASP A 107 -21.37 4.75 31.73
C ASP A 107 -20.78 3.64 32.62
N ASP A 108 -20.71 3.90 33.92
CA ASP A 108 -20.25 2.88 34.86
C ASP A 108 -21.14 1.64 34.76
N ALA A 109 -22.46 1.79 34.59
CA ALA A 109 -23.37 0.65 34.55
C ALA A 109 -23.12 -0.30 33.36
N SER A 110 -22.62 0.22 32.22
CA SER A 110 -22.37 -0.59 31.03
C SER A 110 -21.09 -1.43 31.11
N VAL A 111 -20.23 -1.22 32.11
CA VAL A 111 -18.93 -1.88 32.19
C VAL A 111 -18.83 -2.79 33.42
N THR A 112 -18.82 -4.10 33.19
CA THR A 112 -18.69 -5.11 34.26
C THR A 112 -17.25 -5.50 34.55
N ASN A 113 -16.36 -5.41 33.55
CA ASN A 113 -14.97 -5.86 33.61
C ASN A 113 -14.04 -4.79 33.04
N CYS A 114 -12.82 -4.68 33.57
CA CYS A 114 -11.81 -3.79 33.00
C CYS A 114 -11.46 -4.26 31.57
N PRO A 115 -11.53 -3.39 30.54
CA PRO A 115 -11.26 -3.81 29.16
C PRO A 115 -9.79 -4.16 28.90
N LEU A 116 -8.88 -3.77 29.79
CA LEU A 116 -7.43 -3.99 29.64
C LEU A 116 -6.97 -5.30 30.30
N CYS A 117 -7.37 -5.58 31.54
CA CYS A 117 -6.95 -6.79 32.27
C CYS A 117 -8.07 -7.82 32.49
N ARG A 118 -9.30 -7.51 32.06
CA ARG A 118 -10.51 -8.34 32.20
C ARG A 118 -10.98 -8.61 33.63
N THR A 119 -10.30 -8.09 34.65
CA THR A 119 -10.72 -8.22 36.05
C THR A 119 -12.10 -7.56 36.26
N SER A 120 -13.03 -8.30 36.86
CA SER A 120 -14.38 -7.81 37.19
C SER A 120 -14.31 -6.64 38.16
N PHE A 121 -15.11 -5.61 37.92
CA PHE A 121 -15.26 -4.50 38.86
C PHE A 121 -16.05 -4.96 40.08
N GLY A 122 -15.56 -4.61 41.26
CA GLY A 122 -16.17 -4.93 42.53
C GLY A 122 -16.75 -3.68 43.21
N LYS A 123 -17.70 -3.86 44.12
CA LYS A 123 -18.27 -2.74 44.88
C LYS A 123 -17.27 -2.10 45.85
N ILE A 124 -16.21 -2.82 46.24
CA ILE A 124 -15.30 -2.42 47.34
C ILE A 124 -13.85 -2.29 46.87
N THR A 125 -13.25 -3.36 46.31
CA THR A 125 -11.79 -3.47 46.09
C THR A 125 -11.32 -3.07 44.70
N ASN A 126 -12.06 -3.42 43.64
CA ASN A 126 -11.71 -3.06 42.26
C ASN A 126 -12.70 -2.01 41.72
N ARG A 127 -12.42 -0.73 42.02
CA ARG A 127 -13.28 0.39 41.64
C ARG A 127 -13.07 0.80 40.19
N LYS A 128 -14.07 1.51 39.65
CA LYS A 128 -14.10 2.03 38.29
C LYS A 128 -13.42 3.39 38.23
N HIS A 129 -12.63 3.60 37.18
CA HIS A 129 -11.95 4.87 36.93
C HIS A 129 -12.04 5.23 35.45
N HIS A 130 -12.53 6.43 35.15
CA HIS A 130 -12.54 6.92 33.77
C HIS A 130 -11.16 7.41 33.32
N CYS A 131 -10.75 7.01 32.12
CA CYS A 131 -9.66 7.69 31.43
C CYS A 131 -10.14 9.05 30.92
N ARG A 132 -9.46 10.13 31.31
CA ARG A 132 -9.80 11.50 30.89
C ARG A 132 -9.52 11.78 29.41
N LEU A 133 -8.70 10.95 28.74
CA LEU A 133 -8.35 11.10 27.33
C LEU A 133 -9.28 10.32 26.37
N CYS A 134 -9.73 9.12 26.75
CA CYS A 134 -10.60 8.31 25.89
C CYS A 134 -12.02 8.10 26.44
N GLY A 135 -12.27 8.37 27.71
CA GLY A 135 -13.58 8.22 28.37
C GLY A 135 -13.89 6.81 28.86
N ARG A 136 -13.09 5.79 28.53
CA ARG A 136 -13.30 4.39 28.95
C ARG A 136 -13.17 4.20 30.45
N VAL A 137 -13.90 3.22 30.98
CA VAL A 137 -13.77 2.77 32.38
C VAL A 137 -12.68 1.70 32.50
N VAL A 138 -11.69 1.94 33.37
CA VAL A 138 -10.57 1.04 33.67
C VAL A 138 -10.38 0.88 35.18
N CYS A 139 -9.62 -0.13 35.60
CA CYS A 139 -9.26 -0.30 37.02
C CYS A 139 -8.01 0.52 37.40
N GLU A 140 -7.75 0.63 38.70
CA GLU A 140 -6.58 1.36 39.23
C GLU A 140 -5.28 0.86 38.60
N LYS A 141 -5.05 -0.47 38.54
CA LYS A 141 -3.83 -1.08 37.96
C LYS A 141 -3.65 -0.81 36.47
N CYS A 142 -4.73 -0.52 35.75
CA CYS A 142 -4.71 -0.27 34.32
C CYS A 142 -4.87 1.22 33.99
N SER A 143 -4.61 2.08 34.96
CA SER A 143 -4.60 3.53 34.79
C SER A 143 -3.46 4.14 35.59
N SER A 144 -3.04 5.32 35.18
CA SER A 144 -2.06 6.10 35.92
C SER A 144 -2.43 7.58 35.83
N LYS A 145 -1.84 8.37 36.71
CA LYS A 145 -1.92 9.82 36.60
C LYS A 145 -0.85 10.31 35.63
N ILE A 146 -1.20 11.27 34.80
CA ILE A 146 -0.29 11.96 33.91
C ILE A 146 -0.38 13.47 34.18
N SER A 147 0.76 14.15 34.13
CA SER A 147 0.85 15.59 34.30
C SER A 147 0.39 16.32 33.04
N LEU A 148 -0.35 17.40 33.22
CA LEU A 148 -0.67 18.38 32.20
C LEU A 148 0.37 19.51 32.28
N ASN A 149 1.22 19.59 31.26
CA ASN A 149 2.28 20.60 31.18
C ASN A 149 1.95 21.63 30.08
N LEU A 150 2.30 22.89 30.31
CA LEU A 150 2.30 23.92 29.27
C LEU A 150 3.66 23.86 28.57
N ASN A 151 3.65 23.65 27.25
CA ASN A 151 4.85 23.94 26.46
C ASN A 151 4.90 25.47 26.27
N ASN A 152 5.58 26.16 27.18
CA ASN A 152 5.87 27.57 26.98
C ASN A 152 6.97 27.68 25.91
N SER A 153 6.63 28.16 24.71
CA SER A 153 7.59 28.31 23.60
C SER A 153 8.59 29.47 23.80
N TYR A 154 8.68 30.05 25.00
CA TYR A 154 9.42 31.28 25.31
C TYR A 154 10.37 31.19 26.51
N SER A 155 10.60 30.00 27.10
CA SER A 155 11.55 29.84 28.22
C SER A 155 12.65 28.83 27.89
N GLU A 156 13.91 29.29 27.90
CA GLU A 156 15.13 28.48 27.76
C GLU A 156 15.43 27.58 28.99
N THR A 157 14.53 27.54 29.98
CA THR A 157 14.66 26.69 31.17
C THR A 157 13.76 25.45 31.04
N THR A 158 14.32 24.28 31.35
CA THR A 158 13.71 22.94 31.29
C THR A 158 12.66 22.65 32.37
N GLU A 159 12.15 23.65 33.07
CA GLU A 159 11.10 23.48 34.09
C GLU A 159 9.72 23.57 33.43
N GLN A 160 9.12 22.40 33.18
CA GLN A 160 7.72 22.32 32.75
C GLN A 160 6.80 22.50 33.95
N ASP A 161 6.17 23.67 34.05
CA ASP A 161 5.14 23.91 35.08
C ASP A 161 3.96 22.94 34.89
N THR A 162 3.77 22.06 35.88
CA THR A 162 2.63 21.14 35.91
C THR A 162 1.38 21.90 36.37
N ILE A 163 0.39 22.01 35.48
CA ILE A 163 -0.86 22.75 35.72
C ILE A 163 -1.89 21.86 36.43
N GLY A 164 -1.71 20.54 36.33
CA GLY A 164 -2.54 19.57 37.02
C GLY A 164 -2.24 18.15 36.61
N GLU A 165 -2.93 17.20 37.24
CA GLU A 165 -2.87 15.78 36.91
C GLU A 165 -4.23 15.30 36.40
N ILE A 166 -4.21 14.47 35.37
CA ILE A 166 -5.39 13.73 34.90
C ILE A 166 -5.12 12.24 34.94
N ARG A 167 -6.18 11.44 35.07
CA ARG A 167 -6.07 9.98 35.00
C ARG A 167 -6.16 9.50 33.55
N SER A 168 -5.17 8.75 33.09
CA SER A 168 -5.14 8.11 31.77
C SER A 168 -5.15 6.58 31.90
N SER A 169 -5.66 5.89 30.88
CA SER A 169 -5.54 4.42 30.81
C SER A 169 -4.12 4.03 30.45
N GLN A 170 -3.61 2.93 30.99
CA GLN A 170 -2.26 2.46 30.72
C GLN A 170 -2.00 2.19 29.24
N GLU A 171 -3.03 1.78 28.49
CA GLU A 171 -2.97 1.63 27.03
C GLU A 171 -2.47 2.91 26.34
N ILE A 172 -3.04 4.07 26.69
CA ILE A 172 -2.65 5.38 26.13
C ILE A 172 -1.28 5.82 26.62
N VAL A 173 -0.98 5.59 27.90
CA VAL A 173 0.33 5.95 28.48
C VAL A 173 1.45 5.16 27.79
N ASN A 174 1.22 3.88 27.52
CA ASN A 174 2.16 3.06 26.77
C ASN A 174 2.32 3.55 25.32
N GLN A 175 1.25 4.05 24.69
CA GLN A 175 1.36 4.65 23.35
C GLN A 175 2.23 5.92 23.33
N THR A 176 2.29 6.66 24.44
CA THR A 176 3.15 7.85 24.56
C THR A 176 4.61 7.52 24.91
N HIS A 177 4.92 6.25 25.24
CA HIS A 177 6.28 5.82 25.58
C HIS A 177 7.24 5.99 24.38
N ALA A 178 8.47 6.41 24.65
CA ALA A 178 9.47 6.68 23.61
C ALA A 178 9.69 5.49 22.67
N ASP A 179 9.78 4.27 23.21
CA ASP A 179 9.93 3.05 22.41
C ASP A 179 8.73 2.77 21.51
N TYR A 180 7.51 3.07 21.99
CA TYR A 180 6.30 2.88 21.18
C TYR A 180 6.26 3.89 20.03
N GLN A 181 6.66 5.15 20.30
CA GLN A 181 6.78 6.18 19.27
C GLN A 181 7.85 5.83 18.24
N LEU A 182 9.02 5.36 18.68
CA LEU A 182 10.09 4.87 17.81
C LEU A 182 9.57 3.73 16.93
N ALA A 183 8.96 2.71 17.53
CA ALA A 183 8.37 1.60 16.79
C ALA A 183 7.28 2.07 15.81
N ALA A 184 6.48 3.07 16.15
CA ALA A 184 5.49 3.66 15.22
C ALA A 184 6.16 4.31 14.01
N ARG A 185 7.22 5.09 14.22
CA ARG A 185 8.00 5.72 13.14
C ARG A 185 8.64 4.68 12.23
N THR A 186 9.33 3.69 12.78
CA THR A 186 9.97 2.61 12.01
C THR A 186 8.95 1.81 11.20
N ARG A 187 7.77 1.51 11.78
CA ARG A 187 6.70 0.80 11.05
C ARG A 187 6.17 1.58 9.85
N LYS A 188 6.13 2.92 9.94
CA LYS A 188 5.73 3.82 8.85
C LYS A 188 6.80 3.85 7.76
N GLU A 189 8.05 4.10 8.14
CA GLU A 189 9.18 4.13 7.20
C GLU A 189 9.32 2.82 6.41
N LEU A 190 9.19 1.67 7.09
CA LEU A 190 9.24 0.37 6.43
C LEU A 190 8.12 0.20 5.39
N LEU A 191 6.90 0.70 5.65
CA LEU A 191 5.81 0.67 4.67
C LEU A 191 6.09 1.55 3.46
N GLU A 192 6.66 2.73 3.67
CA GLU A 192 7.06 3.63 2.59
C GLU A 192 8.13 2.97 1.71
N ASN A 193 9.11 2.31 2.33
CA ASN A 193 10.14 1.55 1.63
C ASN A 193 9.56 0.38 0.81
N PHE A 194 8.62 -0.40 1.37
CA PHE A 194 7.94 -1.46 0.62
C PHE A 194 7.16 -0.93 -0.58
N ALA A 195 6.47 0.22 -0.43
CA ALA A 195 5.76 0.84 -1.53
C ALA A 195 6.70 1.34 -2.62
N GLN A 196 7.89 1.84 -2.26
CA GLN A 196 8.94 2.19 -3.22
C GLN A 196 9.48 0.95 -3.95
N PHE A 197 9.75 -0.13 -3.22
CA PHE A 197 10.21 -1.39 -3.82
C PHE A 197 9.19 -1.95 -4.83
N ASP A 198 7.90 -1.96 -4.48
CA ASP A 198 6.83 -2.40 -5.40
C ASP A 198 6.79 -1.55 -6.69
N LYS A 199 6.98 -0.22 -6.58
CA LYS A 199 7.09 0.66 -7.75
C LYS A 199 8.30 0.32 -8.61
N ILE A 200 9.46 0.10 -7.99
CA ILE A 200 10.70 -0.25 -8.70
C ILE A 200 10.54 -1.61 -9.39
N SER A 201 10.03 -2.62 -8.69
CA SER A 201 9.82 -3.97 -9.23
C SER A 201 8.86 -3.95 -10.43
N LYS A 202 7.74 -3.20 -10.34
CA LYS A 202 6.85 -3.00 -11.50
C LYS A 202 7.55 -2.32 -12.67
N LYS A 203 8.38 -1.31 -12.39
CA LYS A 203 9.16 -0.63 -13.43
C LYS A 203 10.16 -1.59 -14.08
N ILE A 204 10.89 -2.39 -13.32
CA ILE A 204 11.82 -3.40 -13.83
C ILE A 204 11.08 -4.42 -14.70
N ASN A 205 9.93 -4.93 -14.24
CA ASN A 205 9.14 -5.89 -15.01
C ASN A 205 8.60 -5.27 -16.32
N SER A 206 8.22 -3.99 -16.30
CA SER A 206 7.83 -3.26 -17.52
C SER A 206 9.01 -2.95 -18.46
N LEU A 207 10.24 -3.03 -17.95
CA LEU A 207 11.48 -2.84 -18.71
C LEU A 207 12.05 -4.17 -19.21
N SER A 208 11.45 -5.31 -18.87
CA SER A 208 11.88 -6.61 -19.41
C SER A 208 11.83 -6.51 -20.93
N ALA A 209 13.01 -6.52 -21.55
CA ALA A 209 13.16 -6.53 -22.99
C ALA A 209 12.42 -7.77 -23.51
N LYS A 210 11.65 -7.60 -24.60
CA LYS A 210 11.08 -8.72 -25.35
C LYS A 210 12.16 -9.79 -25.48
N THR A 211 11.84 -11.01 -25.07
CA THR A 211 12.79 -12.12 -25.09
C THR A 211 13.36 -12.28 -26.51
N GLU A 212 14.60 -12.75 -26.64
CA GLU A 212 15.23 -12.97 -27.96
C GLU A 212 14.34 -13.84 -28.87
N SER A 213 13.58 -14.77 -28.28
CA SER A 213 12.55 -15.57 -28.95
C SER A 213 11.41 -14.74 -29.54
N GLU A 214 10.86 -13.79 -28.79
CA GLU A 214 9.77 -12.92 -29.27
C GLU A 214 10.25 -11.94 -30.34
N LYS A 215 11.50 -11.48 -30.27
CA LYS A 215 12.10 -10.68 -31.35
C LYS A 215 12.25 -11.50 -32.63
N GLN A 216 12.72 -12.73 -32.53
CA GLN A 216 12.86 -13.63 -33.69
C GLN A 216 11.51 -13.94 -34.34
N GLU A 217 10.46 -14.16 -33.54
CA GLU A 217 9.10 -14.39 -34.06
C GLU A 217 8.56 -13.18 -34.83
N ILE A 218 8.77 -11.96 -34.32
CA ILE A 218 8.36 -10.73 -35.01
C ILE A 218 9.15 -10.52 -36.31
N VAL A 219 10.45 -10.77 -36.29
CA VAL A 219 11.31 -10.67 -37.49
C VAL A 219 10.85 -11.66 -38.56
N GLU A 220 10.48 -12.88 -38.17
CA GLU A 220 10.01 -13.90 -39.10
C GLU A 220 8.63 -13.58 -39.67
N ASP A 221 7.69 -13.08 -38.85
CA ASP A 221 6.37 -12.62 -39.31
C ASP A 221 6.49 -11.44 -40.30
N LEU A 222 7.35 -10.46 -40.02
CA LEU A 222 7.59 -9.33 -40.92
C LEU A 222 8.21 -9.79 -42.26
N ARG A 223 9.12 -10.77 -42.23
CA ARG A 223 9.68 -11.37 -43.46
C ARG A 223 8.60 -12.07 -44.27
N GLN A 224 7.72 -12.83 -43.62
CA GLN A 224 6.64 -13.54 -44.31
C GLN A 224 5.64 -12.56 -44.95
N GLN A 225 5.27 -11.48 -44.24
CA GLN A 225 4.42 -10.42 -44.80
C GLN A 225 5.08 -9.74 -46.01
N LEU A 226 6.39 -9.49 -45.93
CA LEU A 226 7.14 -8.85 -47.02
C LEU A 226 7.19 -9.73 -48.28
N ILE A 227 7.36 -11.05 -48.13
CA ILE A 227 7.32 -12.00 -49.24
C ILE A 227 5.98 -11.91 -49.97
N VAL A 228 4.87 -11.93 -49.23
CA VAL A 228 3.52 -11.84 -49.82
C VAL A 228 3.32 -10.53 -50.57
N LEU A 229 3.75 -9.40 -50.00
CA LEU A 229 3.61 -8.10 -50.66
C LEU A 229 4.46 -7.98 -51.93
N LEU A 230 5.68 -8.52 -51.93
CA LEU A 230 6.55 -8.54 -53.12
C LEU A 230 5.95 -9.40 -54.25
N GLU A 231 5.34 -10.54 -53.92
CA GLU A 231 4.64 -11.37 -54.89
C GLU A 231 3.41 -10.65 -55.46
N GLN A 232 2.63 -9.96 -54.62
CA GLN A 232 1.52 -9.13 -55.07
C GLN A 232 1.97 -8.01 -56.00
N GLU A 233 3.12 -7.38 -55.72
CA GLU A 233 3.71 -6.36 -56.59
C GLU A 233 3.98 -6.92 -58.00
N GLU A 234 4.63 -8.09 -58.10
CA GLU A 234 4.94 -8.74 -59.38
C GLU A 234 3.66 -9.08 -60.16
N ILE A 235 2.64 -9.60 -59.47
CA ILE A 235 1.35 -9.94 -60.08
C ILE A 235 0.66 -8.68 -60.65
N VAL A 236 0.59 -7.59 -59.89
CA VAL A 236 -0.03 -6.34 -60.35
C VAL A 236 0.75 -5.74 -61.52
N GLN A 237 2.08 -5.78 -61.50
CA GLN A 237 2.91 -5.37 -62.64
C GLN A 237 2.59 -6.21 -63.90
N GLY A 238 2.40 -7.52 -63.74
CA GLY A 238 1.96 -8.41 -64.82
C GLY A 238 0.59 -8.01 -65.41
N TYR A 239 -0.38 -7.69 -64.56
CA TYR A 239 -1.70 -7.21 -65.01
C TYR A 239 -1.62 -5.87 -65.75
N ILE A 240 -0.78 -4.94 -65.28
CA ILE A 240 -0.53 -3.67 -65.97
C ILE A 240 0.02 -3.92 -67.37
N HIS A 241 0.99 -4.84 -67.52
CA HIS A 241 1.57 -5.18 -68.83
C HIS A 241 0.53 -5.74 -69.80
N VAL A 242 -0.34 -6.63 -69.33
CA VAL A 242 -1.43 -7.20 -70.14
C VAL A 242 -2.47 -6.13 -70.50
N ALA A 243 -2.91 -5.31 -69.55
CA ALA A 243 -3.88 -4.25 -69.76
C ALA A 243 -3.37 -3.18 -70.75
N THR A 244 -2.07 -2.86 -70.67
CA THR A 244 -1.38 -1.95 -71.60
C THR A 244 -1.39 -2.49 -73.02
N ARG A 245 -1.04 -3.77 -73.22
CA ARG A 245 -1.10 -4.42 -74.54
C ARG A 245 -2.53 -4.49 -75.10
N LYS A 246 -3.54 -4.65 -74.24
CA LYS A 246 -4.96 -4.64 -74.60
C LYS A 246 -5.57 -3.23 -74.75
N ARG A 247 -4.77 -2.16 -74.59
CA ARG A 247 -5.21 -0.75 -74.66
C ARG A 247 -6.35 -0.40 -73.68
N LYS A 248 -6.42 -1.07 -72.53
CA LYS A 248 -7.39 -0.78 -71.47
C LYS A 248 -6.82 0.27 -70.51
N PHE A 249 -6.85 1.53 -70.92
CA PHE A 249 -6.14 2.61 -70.22
C PHE A 249 -6.70 2.94 -68.83
N ASP A 250 -8.00 2.79 -68.62
CA ASP A 250 -8.62 3.00 -67.30
C ASP A 250 -8.17 1.93 -66.30
N ASP A 251 -8.12 0.65 -66.72
CA ASP A 251 -7.60 -0.45 -65.91
C ASP A 251 -6.12 -0.21 -65.55
N VAL A 252 -5.31 0.24 -66.52
CA VAL A 252 -3.90 0.58 -66.30
C VAL A 252 -3.74 1.67 -65.25
N LYS A 253 -4.60 2.69 -65.27
CA LYS A 253 -4.55 3.79 -64.30
C LYS A 253 -4.84 3.28 -62.88
N THR A 254 -5.91 2.50 -62.71
CA THR A 254 -6.30 1.94 -61.41
C THR A 254 -5.24 0.99 -60.87
N LEU A 255 -4.70 0.11 -61.70
CA LEU A 255 -3.67 -0.85 -61.30
C LEU A 255 -2.35 -0.16 -60.91
N LYS A 256 -1.99 0.95 -61.55
CA LYS A 256 -0.82 1.75 -61.14
C LYS A 256 -0.99 2.38 -59.76
N THR A 257 -2.17 2.89 -59.43
CA THR A 257 -2.44 3.40 -58.08
C THR A 257 -2.30 2.30 -57.03
N SER A 258 -2.85 1.11 -57.30
CA SER A 258 -2.68 -0.05 -56.41
C SER A 258 -1.21 -0.49 -56.28
N LEU A 259 -0.43 -0.42 -57.36
CA LEU A 259 1.00 -0.72 -57.34
C LEU A 259 1.79 0.26 -56.46
N ASP A 260 1.47 1.56 -56.54
CA ASP A 260 2.12 2.59 -55.71
C ASP A 260 1.79 2.40 -54.22
N GLU A 261 0.55 2.02 -53.88
CA GLU A 261 0.15 1.67 -52.51
C GLU A 261 0.90 0.45 -51.98
N LEU A 262 1.03 -0.62 -52.78
CA LEU A 262 1.79 -1.82 -52.41
C LEU A 262 3.27 -1.50 -52.13
N ARG A 263 3.89 -0.66 -52.97
CA ARG A 263 5.29 -0.25 -52.80
C ARG A 263 5.52 0.54 -51.50
N LEU A 264 4.60 1.43 -51.15
CA LEU A 264 4.68 2.18 -49.90
C LEU A 264 4.61 1.26 -48.68
N GLU A 265 3.73 0.25 -48.70
CA GLU A 265 3.63 -0.70 -47.59
C GLU A 265 4.87 -1.62 -47.52
N ILE A 266 5.43 -2.03 -48.67
CA ILE A 266 6.71 -2.77 -48.73
C ILE A 266 7.84 -1.98 -48.08
N ASP A 267 8.00 -0.70 -48.41
CA ASP A 267 9.07 0.14 -47.87
C ASP A 267 8.90 0.37 -46.36
N LYS A 268 7.66 0.55 -45.91
CA LYS A 268 7.34 0.64 -44.49
C LYS A 268 7.71 -0.64 -43.75
N LYS A 269 7.38 -1.81 -44.30
CA LYS A 269 7.73 -3.12 -43.71
C LYS A 269 9.24 -3.39 -43.71
N LYS A 270 9.96 -3.00 -44.75
CA LYS A 270 11.44 -3.06 -44.76
C LYS A 270 12.07 -2.18 -43.69
N LYS A 271 11.52 -1.00 -43.46
CA LYS A 271 11.99 -0.09 -42.40
C LYS A 271 11.71 -0.67 -41.01
N GLU A 272 10.49 -1.19 -40.78
CA GLU A 272 10.13 -1.88 -39.54
C GLU A 272 11.09 -3.05 -39.24
N LEU A 273 11.54 -3.78 -40.27
CA LEU A 273 12.50 -4.87 -40.13
C LEU A 273 13.94 -4.39 -39.83
N GLY A 274 14.33 -3.22 -40.33
CA GLY A 274 15.66 -2.65 -40.09
C GLY A 274 15.82 -1.94 -38.75
N ASP A 275 14.70 -1.54 -38.13
CA ASP A 275 14.66 -0.86 -36.82
C ASP A 275 14.65 -1.86 -35.64
N LEU A 276 14.56 -3.17 -35.89
CA LEU A 276 14.53 -4.27 -34.89
C LEU A 276 15.90 -4.92 -34.67
#